data_AF-S8FFV5-F1
#
_entry.id   AF-S8FFV5-F1
#
_cell.length_a   1.000
_cell.length_b   1.000
_cell.length_c   1.000
_cell.angle_alpha   90.00
_cell.angle_beta   90.00
_cell.angle_gamma   90.00
#
_symmetry.space_group_name_H-M   'P 1'
#
loop_
_entity.id
_entity.type
_entity.pdbx_description
1 polymer ?
#
loop_
_entity_poly.entity_id
_entity_poly.type
_entity_poly.pdbx_seq_one_letter_code
_entity_poly.pdbx_strand_id
1 'polypeptide(L)'
;MLTRPTILRTEHAPLRKYLHRIRKADSPICEQCGIAPETVYHYLRECPAYRTQRERMDGDAGEAATQMRTLLNSPKTMKHLFKYINETGQLRATYGDLAPKKVQTTRKGARR
;
A
#
# COMPACT_ATOMS: atom_id res chain seq x y z
N MET A 1 10.68 10.38 11.77
CA MET A 1 9.91 9.13 11.70
C MET A 1 9.37 8.97 10.28
N LEU A 2 9.71 7.86 9.64
CA LEU A 2 9.70 7.62 8.19
C LEU A 2 8.28 7.72 7.58
N THR A 3 7.97 8.78 6.83
CA THR A 3 6.70 8.92 6.08
C THR A 3 6.90 9.57 4.70
N ARG A 4 7.92 9.12 3.95
CA ARG A 4 8.01 9.42 2.52
C ARG A 4 7.69 8.13 1.73
N PRO A 5 6.69 8.12 0.84
CA PRO A 5 6.38 6.97 -0.03
C PRO A 5 7.42 6.73 -1.14
N THR A 6 8.66 7.17 -0.92
CA THR A 6 9.76 7.01 -1.87
C THR A 6 9.96 5.55 -2.24
N ILE A 7 9.69 4.60 -1.34
CA ILE A 7 9.90 3.17 -1.59
C ILE A 7 9.08 2.60 -2.75
N LEU A 8 7.84 3.08 -2.95
CA LEU A 8 7.02 2.67 -4.10
C LEU A 8 7.45 3.41 -5.36
N ARG A 9 8.04 4.60 -5.24
CA ARG A 9 8.57 5.37 -6.38
C ARG A 9 9.92 4.87 -6.86
N THR A 10 10.73 4.28 -5.98
CA THR A 10 12.11 3.85 -6.25
C THR A 10 12.25 2.34 -6.45
N GLU A 11 11.13 1.62 -6.60
CA GLU A 11 11.09 0.15 -6.67
C GLU A 11 11.71 -0.59 -5.46
N HIS A 12 12.09 0.11 -4.39
CA HIS A 12 12.61 -0.48 -3.14
C HIS A 12 11.51 -1.01 -2.21
N ALA A 13 10.29 -1.12 -2.71
CA ALA A 13 9.21 -1.79 -2.01
C ALA A 13 9.55 -3.29 -1.89
N PRO A 14 9.33 -3.94 -0.74
CA PRO A 14 9.55 -5.37 -0.53
C PRO A 14 8.47 -6.21 -1.23
N LEU A 15 8.27 -5.97 -2.52
CA LEU A 15 7.49 -6.80 -3.43
C LEU A 15 8.38 -7.90 -3.99
N ARG A 16 7.80 -9.01 -4.41
CA ARG A 16 8.58 -10.19 -4.82
C ARG A 16 9.56 -9.95 -5.95
N LYS A 17 9.25 -9.10 -6.94
CA LYS A 17 10.25 -8.75 -7.97
C LYS A 17 11.51 -8.11 -7.37
N TYR A 18 11.33 -7.21 -6.41
CA TYR A 18 12.45 -6.56 -5.74
C TYR A 18 13.18 -7.54 -4.80
N LEU A 19 12.43 -8.33 -4.02
CA LEU A 19 13.01 -9.33 -3.12
C LEU A 19 13.82 -10.39 -3.90
N HIS A 20 13.33 -10.85 -5.03
CA HIS A 20 14.05 -11.76 -5.92
C HIS A 20 15.32 -11.10 -6.49
N ARG A 21 15.24 -9.83 -6.89
CA ARG A 21 16.42 -9.07 -7.36
C ARG A 21 17.53 -9.00 -6.32
N ILE A 22 17.19 -8.87 -5.04
CA ILE A 22 18.16 -8.88 -3.92
C ILE A 22 18.40 -10.28 -3.33
N ARG A 23 17.94 -11.34 -3.99
CA ARG A 23 18.08 -12.75 -3.57
C ARG A 23 17.47 -13.07 -2.19
N LYS A 24 16.40 -12.37 -1.81
CA LYS A 24 15.61 -12.61 -0.59
C LYS A 24 14.28 -13.34 -0.85
N ALA A 25 13.96 -13.63 -2.10
CA ALA A 25 12.82 -14.46 -2.48
C ALA A 25 13.24 -15.38 -3.63
N ASP A 26 12.73 -16.61 -3.62
CA ASP A 26 13.07 -17.63 -4.61
C ASP A 26 12.45 -17.37 -5.98
N SER A 27 11.35 -16.61 -6.04
CA SER A 27 10.63 -16.30 -7.27
C SER A 27 10.11 -14.87 -7.27
N PRO A 28 10.13 -14.18 -8.44
CA PRO A 28 9.54 -12.86 -8.58
C PRO A 28 8.01 -12.88 -8.69
N ILE A 29 7.38 -14.05 -8.82
CA ILE A 29 5.94 -14.22 -9.07
C ILE A 29 5.13 -13.81 -7.83
N CYS A 30 4.06 -13.03 -8.02
CA CYS A 30 3.13 -12.66 -6.96
C CYS A 30 2.53 -13.91 -6.31
N GLU A 31 2.69 -14.04 -4.99
CA GLU A 31 2.09 -15.16 -4.23
C GLU A 31 0.57 -15.09 -4.18
N GLN A 32 0.02 -13.88 -4.23
CA GLN A 32 -1.40 -13.68 -4.08
C GLN A 32 -2.21 -14.10 -5.31
N CYS A 33 -1.66 -13.89 -6.51
CA CYS A 33 -2.34 -14.25 -7.75
C CYS A 33 -1.67 -15.40 -8.50
N GLY A 34 -0.36 -15.62 -8.35
CA GLY A 34 0.39 -16.65 -9.05
C GLY A 34 0.60 -16.42 -10.55
N ILE A 35 0.12 -15.30 -11.11
CA ILE A 35 0.02 -15.11 -12.58
C ILE A 35 1.22 -14.34 -13.15
N ALA A 36 1.73 -13.34 -12.43
CA ALA A 36 2.75 -12.44 -12.96
C ALA A 36 3.76 -12.03 -11.88
N PRO A 37 4.94 -11.51 -12.28
CA PRO A 37 5.89 -10.92 -11.35
C PRO A 37 5.27 -9.79 -10.53
N GLU A 38 5.48 -9.81 -9.21
CA GLU A 38 4.96 -8.79 -8.32
C GLU A 38 5.77 -7.50 -8.45
N THR A 39 5.34 -6.66 -9.37
CA THR A 39 5.86 -5.30 -9.57
C THR A 39 4.96 -4.28 -8.86
N VAL A 40 5.44 -3.04 -8.70
CA VAL A 40 4.60 -1.95 -8.17
C VAL A 40 3.36 -1.75 -9.04
N TYR A 41 3.51 -1.86 -10.37
CA TYR A 41 2.41 -1.76 -11.31
C TYR A 41 1.41 -2.91 -11.15
N HIS A 42 1.92 -4.15 -11.08
CA HIS A 42 1.08 -5.33 -10.87
C HIS A 42 0.31 -5.22 -9.56
N TYR A 43 0.99 -4.89 -8.48
CA TYR A 43 0.42 -4.72 -7.15
C TYR A 43 -0.65 -3.62 -7.10
N LEU A 44 -0.44 -2.47 -7.76
CA LEU A 44 -1.37 -1.33 -7.69
C LEU A 44 -2.47 -1.34 -8.75
N ARG A 45 -2.34 -2.08 -9.87
CA ARG A 45 -3.28 -1.99 -10.99
C ARG A 45 -3.78 -3.33 -11.52
N GLU A 46 -2.96 -4.38 -11.52
CA GLU A 46 -3.29 -5.61 -12.27
C GLU A 46 -3.70 -6.78 -11.37
N CYS A 47 -3.15 -6.88 -10.16
CA CYS A 47 -3.23 -8.09 -9.35
C CYS A 47 -4.69 -8.45 -9.02
N PRO A 48 -5.27 -9.54 -9.55
CA PRO A 48 -6.69 -9.84 -9.33
C PRO A 48 -7.02 -10.06 -7.85
N ALA A 49 -6.07 -10.56 -7.06
CA ALA A 49 -6.24 -10.81 -5.62
C ALA A 49 -6.53 -9.54 -4.81
N TYR A 50 -6.04 -8.37 -5.26
CA TYR A 50 -6.25 -7.09 -4.57
C TYR A 50 -7.33 -6.22 -5.21
N ARG A 51 -8.18 -6.81 -6.08
CA ARG A 51 -9.21 -6.07 -6.80
C ARG A 51 -10.13 -5.29 -5.86
N THR A 52 -10.65 -5.94 -4.81
CA THR A 52 -11.57 -5.32 -3.86
C THR A 52 -10.94 -4.13 -3.12
N GLN A 53 -9.69 -4.25 -2.70
CA GLN A 53 -8.95 -3.19 -2.02
C GLN A 53 -8.67 -2.04 -2.99
N ARG A 54 -8.37 -2.33 -4.27
CA ARG A 54 -8.19 -1.29 -5.30
C ARG A 54 -9.47 -0.54 -5.59
N GLU A 55 -10.59 -1.22 -5.76
CA GLU A 55 -11.89 -0.58 -6.00
C GLU A 55 -12.25 0.37 -4.85
N ARG A 56 -11.93 0.00 -3.59
CA ARG A 56 -12.08 0.90 -2.44
C ARG A 56 -11.12 2.08 -2.47
N MET A 57 -9.85 1.85 -2.80
CA MET A 57 -8.86 2.91 -2.93
C MET A 57 -9.25 3.91 -4.02
N ASP A 58 -9.64 3.41 -5.20
CA ASP A 58 -10.04 4.21 -6.36
C ASP A 58 -11.36 4.96 -6.07
N GLY A 59 -12.32 4.33 -5.39
CA GLY A 59 -13.54 4.99 -4.93
C GLY A 59 -13.29 6.11 -3.92
N ASP A 60 -12.42 5.87 -2.93
CA ASP A 60 -12.12 6.86 -1.89
C ASP A 60 -11.23 8.01 -2.41
N ALA A 61 -10.34 7.73 -3.37
CA ALA A 61 -9.39 8.71 -3.90
C ALA A 61 -9.89 9.43 -5.18
N GLY A 62 -10.91 8.89 -5.83
CA GLY A 62 -11.50 9.41 -7.07
C GLY A 62 -10.54 9.38 -8.25
N GLU A 63 -10.75 10.28 -9.21
CA GLU A 63 -9.99 10.33 -10.48
C GLU A 63 -8.47 10.40 -10.28
N ALA A 64 -8.02 10.98 -9.15
CA ALA A 64 -6.62 11.11 -8.77
C ALA A 64 -5.90 9.75 -8.55
N ALA A 65 -6.60 8.66 -8.26
CA ALA A 65 -6.02 7.32 -8.14
C ALA A 65 -5.86 6.60 -9.49
N THR A 66 -6.51 7.08 -10.55
CA THR A 66 -6.41 6.50 -11.90
C THR A 66 -5.00 6.61 -12.46
N GLN A 67 -4.30 7.70 -12.12
CA GLN A 67 -2.93 7.95 -12.57
C GLN A 67 -1.93 7.54 -11.50
N MET A 68 -1.05 6.58 -11.84
CA MET A 68 0.01 6.10 -10.94
C MET A 68 0.90 7.24 -10.41
N ARG A 69 1.21 8.24 -11.25
CA ARG A 69 1.99 9.42 -10.82
C ARG A 69 1.26 10.22 -9.75
N THR A 70 -0.03 10.46 -9.94
CA THR A 70 -0.85 11.25 -9.03
C THR A 70 -1.09 10.50 -7.73
N LEU A 71 -1.39 9.20 -7.80
CA LEU A 71 -1.52 8.30 -6.65
C LEU A 71 -0.28 8.34 -5.74
N LEU A 72 0.91 8.30 -6.34
CA LEU A 72 2.19 8.28 -5.62
C LEU A 72 2.67 9.66 -5.18
N ASN A 73 2.18 10.76 -5.79
CA ASN A 73 2.66 12.13 -5.54
C ASN A 73 1.72 13.02 -4.72
N SER A 74 0.42 12.76 -4.72
CA SER A 74 -0.55 13.64 -4.07
C SER A 74 -0.75 13.29 -2.59
N PRO A 75 -0.61 14.25 -1.65
CA PRO A 75 -0.84 13.99 -0.23
C PRO A 75 -2.24 13.49 0.10
N LYS A 76 -3.24 13.88 -0.69
CA LYS A 76 -4.62 13.41 -0.54
C LYS A 76 -4.73 11.92 -0.84
N THR A 77 -4.14 11.47 -1.96
CA THR A 77 -4.16 10.06 -2.38
C THR A 77 -3.26 9.19 -1.51
N MET A 78 -2.19 9.75 -0.93
CA MET A 78 -1.29 9.01 -0.03
C MET A 78 -2.04 8.36 1.14
N LYS A 79 -3.03 9.04 1.73
CA LYS A 79 -3.82 8.47 2.83
C LYS A 79 -4.56 7.19 2.39
N HIS A 80 -5.13 7.20 1.18
CA HIS A 80 -5.83 6.06 0.60
C HIS A 80 -4.86 4.95 0.20
N LEU A 81 -3.68 5.29 -0.34
CA LEU A 81 -2.62 4.35 -0.64
C LEU A 81 -2.10 3.63 0.62
N PHE A 82 -1.90 4.35 1.73
CA PHE A 82 -1.51 3.71 2.99
C PHE A 82 -2.61 2.80 3.54
N LYS A 83 -3.88 3.18 3.40
CA LYS A 83 -5.01 2.30 3.75
C LYS A 83 -4.98 1.02 2.91
N TYR A 84 -4.78 1.13 1.59
CA TYR A 84 -4.63 -0.01 0.69
C TYR A 84 -3.46 -0.93 1.11
N ILE A 85 -2.29 -0.37 1.38
CA ILE A 85 -1.11 -1.12 1.84
C ILE A 85 -1.38 -1.87 3.16
N ASN A 86 -2.13 -1.26 4.08
CA ASN A 86 -2.52 -1.92 5.31
C ASN A 86 -3.52 -3.06 5.06
N GLU A 87 -4.52 -2.84 4.21
CA GLU A 87 -5.56 -3.84 3.90
C GLU A 87 -5.00 -5.06 3.15
N THR A 88 -3.99 -4.87 2.31
CA THR A 88 -3.31 -5.97 1.62
C THR A 88 -2.34 -6.72 2.50
N GLY A 89 -1.84 -6.11 3.58
CA GLY A 89 -0.86 -6.69 4.49
C GLY A 89 0.52 -6.92 3.88
N GLN A 90 0.72 -6.59 2.60
CA GLN A 90 1.94 -6.94 1.84
C GLN A 90 3.20 -6.33 2.44
N LEU A 91 3.08 -5.13 3.04
CA LEU A 91 4.19 -4.41 3.66
C LEU A 91 4.28 -4.60 5.18
N ARG A 92 3.41 -5.43 5.78
CA ARG A 92 3.35 -5.63 7.23
C ARG A 92 4.63 -6.27 7.77
N ALA A 93 5.26 -7.16 7.01
CA ALA A 93 6.51 -7.81 7.40
C ALA A 93 7.70 -6.83 7.50
N THR A 94 7.67 -5.72 6.76
CA THR A 94 8.80 -4.77 6.69
C THR A 94 8.55 -3.49 7.49
N TYR A 95 7.30 -3.06 7.62
CA TYR A 95 6.94 -1.78 8.26
C TYR A 95 6.04 -1.93 9.49
N GLY A 96 5.60 -3.15 9.82
CA GLY A 96 4.58 -3.38 10.85
C GLY A 96 3.20 -2.85 10.41
N ASP A 97 2.29 -2.67 11.37
CA ASP A 97 1.00 -2.01 11.09
C ASP A 97 1.21 -0.52 10.81
N LEU A 98 1.07 -0.13 9.54
CA LEU A 98 1.02 1.28 9.11
C LEU A 98 -0.36 1.90 9.38
N ALA A 99 -1.23 1.23 10.14
CA ALA A 99 -2.54 1.74 10.49
C ALA A 99 -2.37 3.02 11.32
N PRO A 100 -3.11 4.11 11.01
CA PRO A 100 -3.21 5.19 11.97
C PRO A 100 -3.78 4.59 13.25
N LYS A 101 -3.00 4.62 14.35
CA LYS A 101 -3.52 4.28 15.68
C LYS A 101 -4.81 5.08 15.83
N LYS A 102 -5.95 4.39 15.96
CA LYS A 102 -7.20 5.06 16.32
C LYS A 102 -6.87 5.82 17.60
N VAL A 103 -6.77 7.14 17.49
CA VAL A 103 -6.65 8.02 18.65
C VAL A 103 -7.90 7.72 19.46
N GLN A 104 -7.70 7.05 20.58
CA GLN A 104 -8.74 6.93 21.58
C GLN A 104 -8.96 8.36 22.06
N THR A 105 -9.98 9.01 21.50
CA THR A 105 -10.46 10.28 21.99
C THR A 105 -10.87 10.03 23.43
N THR A 106 -10.00 10.40 24.36
CA THR A 106 -10.34 10.50 25.76
C THR A 106 -11.54 11.44 25.82
N ARG A 107 -12.71 10.89 26.11
CA ARG A 107 -13.88 11.70 26.46
C ARG A 107 -13.56 12.37 27.79
N LYS A 108 -12.95 13.54 27.71
CA LYS A 108 -12.87 14.51 28.80
C LYS A 108 -14.23 15.22 28.84
N GLY A 109 -15.12 14.77 29.72
CA GLY A 109 -16.27 15.54 30.22
C GLY A 109 -16.20 15.47 31.74
N ALA A 110 -15.71 16.49 32.46
CA ALA A 110 -16.30 17.80 32.73
C ALA A 110 -17.56 17.72 33.62
N ARG A 111 -17.36 18.06 34.90
CA ARG A 111 -18.26 18.72 35.85
C ARG A 111 -19.76 18.35 35.82
N ARG A 112 -20.23 17.80 36.94
CA ARG A 112 -21.14 18.51 37.87
C ARG A 112 -21.08 17.88 39.25
#